data_AF-A0A931F572-F1
#
_entry.id   AF-A0A931F572-F1
#
_cell.length_a   1.000
_cell.length_b   1.000
_cell.length_c   1.000
_cell.angle_alpha   90.00
_cell.angle_beta   90.00
_cell.angle_gamma   90.00
#
_symmetry.space_group_name_H-M   'P 1'
#
loop_
_entity.id
_entity.type
_entity.pdbx_description
1 polymer ?
#
loop_
_entity_poly.entity_id
_entity_poly.type
_entity_poly.pdbx_seq_one_letter_code
_entity_poly.pdbx_strand_id
1 'polypeptide(L)'
;MRWSSGVGTFTDVEQEWQEERRKELLDRAAAATADLGSLDEVVRTLADVIVPALADVCGIFLLPEFEGESIQLPFVAERLISIARTGIPPVVGPQAIDEERDFVTVIRTRRPILRVFPKGKPPPGSMPPGAEDYAAGTELNSVAMVPVIVDGAVAAVVAAGRYGDRERLNPDDVDLLGRMLAHAHVHLSNAMRFQRTQRVALALQKYLLRDPPRVPGLEIAARYRASATSAEIAGDWYDCFVRPDGSTVLTIGDVAGHDLAAAVMMSQLRNMLRGLAMDRQEPPGDILRRMDVATELLDGEGTATCILAHLEGPDSGVWSLHYSVAAQGAKVDGLYAGRPAIPTGRLILDAVSLGVPTAAGPDTMKTTGSNVR
;
A
#
# COMPACT_ATOMS: atom_id res chain seq x y z
N MET A 1 16.61 -67.80 -32.41
CA MET A 1 16.36 -67.30 -31.04
C MET A 1 16.74 -65.83 -31.00
N ARG A 2 15.81 -65.00 -30.52
CA ARG A 2 15.76 -63.54 -30.66
C ARG A 2 15.87 -62.95 -29.26
N TRP A 3 16.80 -62.02 -29.02
CA TRP A 3 16.75 -61.05 -27.92
C TRP A 3 17.54 -59.80 -28.33
N SER A 4 16.81 -58.79 -28.79
CA SER A 4 17.29 -57.41 -28.95
C SER A 4 16.09 -56.50 -28.73
N SER A 5 15.79 -56.15 -27.48
CA SER A 5 14.79 -55.12 -27.13
C SER A 5 14.77 -54.92 -25.62
N GLY A 6 14.85 -53.66 -25.16
CA GLY A 6 14.32 -53.31 -23.84
C GLY A 6 14.96 -52.17 -23.04
N VAL A 7 15.96 -51.43 -23.54
CA VAL A 7 16.62 -50.38 -22.72
C VAL A 7 16.31 -48.94 -23.21
N GLY A 8 15.78 -48.76 -24.42
CA GLY A 8 15.54 -47.43 -25.00
C GLY A 8 14.17 -46.79 -24.73
N THR A 9 13.15 -47.55 -24.31
CA THR A 9 11.75 -47.06 -24.26
C THR A 9 11.30 -46.55 -22.90
N PHE A 10 11.93 -46.96 -21.80
CA PHE A 10 11.51 -46.53 -20.45
C PHE A 10 12.05 -45.15 -20.08
N THR A 11 13.28 -44.85 -20.46
CA THR A 11 13.89 -43.51 -20.29
C THR A 11 13.22 -42.45 -21.15
N ASP A 12 12.70 -42.83 -22.31
CA ASP A 12 12.00 -41.92 -23.24
C ASP A 12 10.64 -41.48 -22.68
N VAL A 13 9.86 -42.44 -22.14
CA VAL A 13 8.54 -42.18 -21.51
C VAL A 13 8.68 -41.37 -20.22
N GLU A 14 9.69 -41.64 -19.39
CA GLU A 14 9.95 -40.84 -18.19
C GLU A 14 10.35 -39.40 -18.55
N GLN A 15 11.21 -39.21 -19.55
CA GLN A 15 11.58 -37.86 -20.00
C GLN A 15 10.40 -37.10 -20.60
N GLU A 16 9.60 -37.75 -21.45
CA GLU A 16 8.40 -37.15 -22.03
C GLU A 16 7.37 -36.77 -20.96
N TRP A 17 7.17 -37.63 -19.94
CA TRP A 17 6.31 -37.33 -18.81
C TRP A 17 6.82 -36.13 -17.98
N GLN A 18 8.13 -36.05 -17.73
CA GLN A 18 8.73 -34.93 -17.01
C GLN A 18 8.63 -33.62 -17.80
N GLU A 19 8.85 -33.66 -19.12
CA GLU A 19 8.72 -32.48 -20.00
C GLU A 19 7.28 -31.96 -20.02
N GLU A 20 6.30 -32.85 -20.18
CA GLU A 20 4.88 -32.49 -20.18
C GLU A 20 4.46 -31.95 -18.80
N ARG A 21 4.94 -32.56 -17.71
CA ARG A 21 4.69 -32.09 -16.35
C ARG A 21 5.29 -30.70 -16.10
N ARG A 22 6.50 -30.42 -16.61
CA ARG A 22 7.13 -29.10 -16.53
C ARG A 22 6.28 -28.06 -17.26
N LYS A 23 5.84 -28.38 -18.48
CA LYS A 23 5.00 -27.50 -19.29
C LYS A 23 3.67 -27.19 -18.60
N GLU A 24 2.99 -28.21 -18.07
CA GLU A 24 1.74 -28.05 -17.32
C GLU A 24 1.90 -27.08 -16.13
N LEU A 25 3.01 -27.18 -15.38
CA LEU A 25 3.27 -26.30 -14.24
C LEU A 25 3.53 -24.85 -14.67
N LEU A 26 4.22 -24.64 -15.78
CA LEU A 26 4.46 -23.31 -16.35
C LEU A 26 3.16 -22.67 -16.83
N ASP A 27 2.33 -23.43 -17.56
CA ASP A 27 1.02 -22.98 -18.05
C ASP A 27 0.09 -22.63 -16.89
N ARG A 28 0.09 -23.45 -15.83
CA ARG A 28 -0.68 -23.18 -14.61
C ARG A 28 -0.20 -21.91 -13.89
N ALA A 29 1.11 -21.70 -13.75
CA ALA A 29 1.63 -20.48 -13.13
C ALA A 29 1.26 -19.22 -13.93
N ALA A 30 1.31 -19.29 -15.26
CA ALA A 30 0.93 -18.19 -16.14
C ALA A 30 -0.58 -17.92 -16.08
N ALA A 31 -1.42 -18.94 -16.28
CA ALA A 31 -2.88 -18.78 -16.26
C ALA A 31 -3.40 -18.31 -14.91
N ALA A 32 -2.79 -18.78 -13.81
CA ALA A 32 -3.25 -18.45 -12.48
C ALA A 32 -2.81 -17.04 -12.04
N THR A 33 -1.83 -16.42 -12.72
CA THR A 33 -1.42 -15.03 -12.46
C THR A 33 -2.00 -14.03 -13.46
N ALA A 34 -2.58 -14.51 -14.56
CA ALA A 34 -3.33 -13.68 -15.49
C ALA A 34 -4.57 -13.07 -14.80
N ASP A 35 -4.84 -11.80 -15.07
CA ASP A 35 -6.01 -11.04 -14.56
C ASP A 35 -6.08 -10.77 -13.05
N LEU A 36 -5.00 -11.01 -12.30
CA LEU A 36 -4.94 -10.66 -10.87
C LEU A 36 -4.65 -9.16 -10.68
N GLY A 37 -5.38 -8.53 -9.75
CA GLY A 37 -5.36 -7.08 -9.52
C GLY A 37 -4.41 -6.64 -8.42
N SER A 38 -3.91 -7.55 -7.58
CA SER A 38 -3.08 -7.23 -6.41
C SER A 38 -1.84 -8.12 -6.28
N LEU A 39 -0.78 -7.59 -5.65
CA LEU A 39 0.45 -8.37 -5.41
C LEU A 39 0.17 -9.59 -4.53
N ASP A 40 -0.69 -9.44 -3.51
CA ASP A 40 -1.02 -10.53 -2.59
C ASP A 40 -1.69 -11.71 -3.29
N GLU A 41 -2.58 -11.44 -4.25
CA GLU A 41 -3.19 -12.48 -5.07
C GLU A 41 -2.16 -13.17 -5.96
N VAL A 42 -1.31 -12.40 -6.66
CA VAL A 42 -0.26 -12.96 -7.54
C VAL A 42 0.70 -13.85 -6.75
N VAL A 43 1.18 -13.36 -5.61
CA VAL A 43 2.13 -14.05 -4.74
C VAL A 43 1.50 -15.29 -4.10
N ARG A 44 0.23 -15.22 -3.68
CA ARG A 44 -0.50 -16.37 -3.13
C ARG A 44 -0.69 -17.45 -4.18
N THR A 45 -1.19 -17.08 -5.35
CA THR A 45 -1.45 -18.04 -6.42
C THR A 45 -0.16 -18.70 -6.90
N LEU A 46 0.94 -17.96 -7.01
CA LEU A 46 2.25 -18.56 -7.30
C LEU A 46 2.68 -19.56 -6.23
N ALA A 47 2.54 -19.20 -4.95
CA ALA A 47 2.89 -20.09 -3.86
C ALA A 47 2.02 -21.37 -3.84
N ASP A 48 0.74 -21.29 -4.23
CA ASP A 48 -0.18 -22.43 -4.38
C ASP A 48 0.14 -23.33 -5.58
N VAL A 49 0.87 -22.83 -6.59
CA VAL A 49 1.42 -23.68 -7.66
C VAL A 49 2.72 -24.32 -7.20
N ILE A 50 3.61 -23.55 -6.54
CA ILE A 50 4.90 -24.04 -6.02
C ILE A 50 4.68 -25.14 -4.97
N VAL A 51 3.71 -24.96 -4.07
CA VAL A 51 3.32 -25.93 -3.05
C VAL A 51 1.97 -26.55 -3.44
N PRO A 52 1.86 -27.86 -3.69
CA PRO A 52 2.85 -28.90 -3.35
C PRO A 52 3.77 -29.30 -4.51
N ALA A 53 3.62 -28.72 -5.70
CA ALA A 53 4.19 -29.28 -6.93
C ALA A 53 5.72 -29.41 -6.88
N LEU A 54 6.42 -28.39 -6.38
CA LEU A 54 7.89 -28.35 -6.31
C LEU A 54 8.42 -28.34 -4.89
N ALA A 55 7.68 -27.78 -3.94
CA ALA A 55 8.14 -27.62 -2.57
C ALA A 55 7.03 -28.00 -1.57
N ASP A 56 7.44 -28.22 -0.33
CA ASP A 56 6.52 -28.44 0.78
C ASP A 56 6.38 -27.17 1.65
N VAL A 57 7.28 -26.20 1.48
CA VAL A 57 7.17 -24.85 2.04
C VAL A 57 7.65 -23.82 1.02
N CYS A 58 6.98 -22.68 0.97
CA CYS A 58 7.35 -21.54 0.14
C CYS A 58 7.13 -20.22 0.89
N GLY A 59 8.15 -19.37 0.91
CA GLY A 59 8.09 -18.00 1.41
C GLY A 59 8.54 -17.01 0.35
N ILE A 60 7.82 -15.90 0.20
CA ILE A 60 8.17 -14.83 -0.74
C ILE A 60 8.47 -13.56 0.06
N PHE A 61 9.69 -13.06 -0.11
CA PHE A 61 10.26 -11.95 0.63
C PHE A 61 10.43 -10.75 -0.29
N LEU A 62 9.68 -9.69 -0.04
CA LEU A 62 9.83 -8.42 -0.72
C LEU A 62 10.98 -7.63 -0.08
N LEU A 63 11.86 -7.09 -0.92
CA LEU A 63 13.02 -6.33 -0.47
C LEU A 63 12.71 -4.82 -0.45
N PRO A 64 13.36 -4.06 0.45
CA PRO A 64 13.32 -2.61 0.37
C PRO A 64 14.05 -2.15 -0.88
N GLU A 65 13.81 -0.91 -1.28
CA GLU A 65 14.63 -0.30 -2.31
C GLU A 65 16.00 0.06 -1.72
N PHE A 66 17.05 -0.34 -2.44
CA PHE A 66 18.42 0.00 -2.09
C PHE A 66 18.84 1.23 -2.90
N GLU A 67 19.34 2.27 -2.22
CA GLU A 67 19.93 3.43 -2.90
C GLU A 67 21.29 3.02 -3.51
N GLY A 68 21.34 2.93 -4.84
CA GLY A 68 22.54 2.50 -5.58
C GLY A 68 22.70 0.98 -5.67
N GLU A 69 23.85 0.52 -6.19
CA GLU A 69 24.10 -0.93 -6.40
C GLU A 69 24.52 -1.68 -5.13
N SER A 70 24.76 -0.98 -4.01
CA SER A 70 25.33 -1.55 -2.79
C SER A 70 24.30 -1.71 -1.68
N ILE A 71 23.97 -2.96 -1.35
CA ILE A 71 23.14 -3.32 -0.20
C ILE A 71 23.91 -3.01 1.09
N GLN A 72 23.30 -2.21 1.97
CA GLN A 72 23.78 -1.96 3.32
C GLN A 72 22.96 -2.75 4.34
N LEU A 73 23.66 -3.35 5.31
CA LEU A 73 23.05 -4.02 6.46
C LEU A 73 23.06 -3.04 7.67
N PRO A 74 22.07 -3.11 8.58
CA PRO A 74 20.90 -3.98 8.49
C PRO A 74 19.81 -3.41 7.57
N PHE A 75 18.99 -4.29 7.00
CA PHE A 75 17.75 -3.90 6.32
C PHE A 75 16.59 -4.81 6.73
N VAL A 76 15.36 -4.42 6.41
CA VAL A 76 14.17 -5.22 6.71
C VAL A 76 13.57 -5.74 5.42
N ALA A 77 13.45 -7.07 5.30
CA ALA A 77 12.70 -7.73 4.23
C ALA A 77 11.27 -8.02 4.72
N GLU A 78 10.27 -7.72 3.90
CA GLU A 78 8.87 -8.02 4.22
C GLU A 78 8.49 -9.39 3.67
N ARG A 79 8.17 -10.35 4.53
CA ARG A 79 7.66 -11.65 4.07
C ARG A 79 6.16 -11.54 3.82
N LEU A 80 5.78 -11.49 2.54
CA LEU A 80 4.39 -11.32 2.09
C LEU A 80 3.55 -12.59 2.29
N ILE A 81 4.17 -13.76 2.08
CA ILE A 81 3.50 -15.04 2.27
C ILE A 81 4.44 -16.11 2.82
N SER A 82 3.84 -17.07 3.53
CA SER A 82 4.45 -18.32 3.94
C SER A 82 3.41 -19.43 3.81
N ILE A 83 3.56 -20.31 2.81
CA ILE A 83 2.70 -21.50 2.63
C ILE A 83 3.51 -22.73 3.02
N ALA A 84 2.93 -23.61 3.83
CA ALA A 84 3.51 -24.90 4.19
C ALA A 84 2.46 -26.00 4.05
N ARG A 85 2.89 -27.16 3.54
CA ARG A 85 2.02 -28.33 3.31
C ARG A 85 1.50 -28.96 4.61
N THR A 86 2.20 -28.80 5.74
CA THR A 86 1.88 -29.46 7.01
C THR A 86 2.18 -28.59 8.23
N GLY A 87 1.16 -28.28 9.05
CA GLY A 87 1.24 -28.01 10.50
C GLY A 87 2.17 -26.90 11.02
N ILE A 88 2.97 -26.28 10.15
CA ILE A 88 3.92 -25.23 10.49
C ILE A 88 3.17 -23.91 10.42
N PRO A 89 3.12 -23.15 11.52
CA PRO A 89 2.43 -21.88 11.51
C PRO A 89 3.11 -20.93 10.50
N PRO A 90 2.33 -20.26 9.64
CA PRO A 90 2.89 -19.32 8.70
C PRO A 90 3.52 -18.17 9.48
N VAL A 91 4.81 -17.93 9.27
CA VAL A 91 5.46 -16.71 9.74
C VAL A 91 5.31 -15.70 8.61
N VAL A 92 4.66 -14.58 8.89
CA VAL A 92 4.42 -13.47 7.96
C VAL A 92 4.88 -12.20 8.67
N GLY A 93 5.32 -11.20 7.90
CA GLY A 93 5.73 -9.90 8.42
C GLY A 93 7.22 -9.60 8.27
N PRO A 94 7.67 -8.45 8.79
CA PRO A 94 9.02 -7.95 8.59
C PRO A 94 10.08 -8.83 9.26
N GLN A 95 11.18 -9.07 8.55
CA GLN A 95 12.34 -9.81 9.01
C GLN A 95 13.57 -8.92 8.94
N ALA A 96 14.24 -8.73 10.08
CA ALA A 96 15.50 -7.99 10.12
C ALA A 96 16.64 -8.84 9.55
N ILE A 97 17.44 -8.23 8.69
CA ILE A 97 18.62 -8.81 8.07
C ILE A 97 19.81 -7.99 8.52
N ASP A 98 20.66 -8.56 9.35
CA ASP A 98 21.81 -7.89 9.98
C ASP A 98 23.15 -8.56 9.66
N GLU A 99 23.12 -9.75 9.08
CA GLU A 99 24.31 -10.54 8.78
C GLU A 99 24.38 -11.00 7.32
N GLU A 100 25.60 -11.15 6.80
CA GLU A 100 25.86 -11.74 5.50
C GLU A 100 25.55 -13.25 5.52
N ARG A 101 24.46 -13.63 4.85
CA ARG A 101 23.93 -15.00 4.77
C ARG A 101 23.68 -15.40 3.32
N ASP A 102 23.29 -16.66 3.08
CA ASP A 102 22.93 -17.11 1.72
C ASP A 102 21.82 -16.23 1.13
N PHE A 103 20.87 -15.76 1.95
CA PHE A 103 19.83 -14.82 1.53
C PHE A 103 20.43 -13.53 0.95
N VAL A 104 21.38 -12.89 1.64
CA VAL A 104 22.06 -11.68 1.13
C VAL A 104 22.90 -11.97 -0.10
N THR A 105 23.54 -13.15 -0.14
CA THR A 105 24.34 -13.59 -1.29
C THR A 105 23.49 -13.71 -2.56
N VAL A 106 22.26 -14.24 -2.46
CA VAL A 106 21.31 -14.30 -3.59
C VAL A 106 21.01 -12.90 -4.13
N ILE A 107 20.80 -11.92 -3.24
CA ILE A 107 20.50 -10.54 -3.64
C ILE A 107 21.71 -9.89 -4.33
N ARG A 108 22.90 -9.99 -3.72
CA ARG A 108 24.14 -9.41 -4.27
C ARG A 108 24.53 -10.03 -5.61
N THR A 109 24.47 -11.35 -5.71
CA THR A 109 24.93 -12.08 -6.92
C THR A 109 23.86 -12.15 -8.00
N ARG A 110 22.59 -11.89 -7.65
CA ARG A 110 21.41 -12.08 -8.52
C ARG A 110 21.31 -13.49 -9.07
N ARG A 111 21.83 -14.48 -8.34
CA ARG A 111 21.83 -15.89 -8.73
C ARG A 111 21.12 -16.75 -7.69
N PRO A 112 20.43 -17.81 -8.13
CA PRO A 112 19.80 -18.72 -7.19
C PRO A 112 20.86 -19.48 -6.38
N ILE A 113 20.50 -19.80 -5.14
CA ILE A 113 21.29 -20.68 -4.27
C ILE A 113 20.45 -21.91 -3.91
N LEU A 114 21.06 -23.09 -4.01
CA LEU A 114 20.51 -24.35 -3.53
C LEU A 114 21.38 -24.87 -2.39
N ARG A 115 20.73 -25.29 -1.30
CA ARG A 115 21.35 -25.94 -0.16
C ARG A 115 20.64 -27.23 0.15
N VAL A 116 21.41 -28.30 0.26
CA VAL A 116 20.95 -29.65 0.57
C VAL A 116 21.69 -30.12 1.81
N PHE A 117 20.97 -30.72 2.75
CA PHE A 117 21.52 -31.05 4.06
C PHE A 117 20.82 -32.26 4.70
N PRO A 118 21.44 -32.89 5.72
CA PRO A 118 20.75 -33.91 6.52
C PRO A 118 19.46 -33.35 7.13
N LYS A 119 18.41 -34.16 7.25
CA LYS A 119 17.11 -33.73 7.77
C LYS A 119 17.25 -32.95 9.09
N GLY A 120 16.67 -31.75 9.14
CA GLY A 120 16.66 -30.86 10.30
C GLY A 120 18.02 -30.26 10.68
N LYS A 121 19.04 -30.38 9.81
CA LYS A 121 20.40 -29.90 10.09
C LYS A 121 20.89 -28.93 9.00
N PRO A 122 20.24 -27.76 8.82
CA PRO A 122 20.69 -26.77 7.87
C PRO A 122 22.07 -26.21 8.26
N PRO A 123 22.97 -25.95 7.29
CA PRO A 123 24.19 -25.21 7.55
C PRO A 123 23.92 -23.82 8.15
N PRO A 124 24.79 -23.30 9.02
CA PRO A 124 24.69 -21.93 9.52
C PRO A 124 24.57 -20.91 8.37
N GLY A 125 23.66 -19.95 8.48
CA GLY A 125 23.46 -18.88 7.48
C GLY A 125 22.79 -19.32 6.16
N SER A 126 22.37 -20.59 6.04
CA SER A 126 21.72 -21.11 4.83
C SER A 126 20.20 -20.99 4.79
N MET A 127 19.59 -20.61 5.90
CA MET A 127 18.15 -20.50 6.03
C MET A 127 17.67 -19.11 5.63
N PRO A 128 16.43 -19.01 5.08
CA PRO A 128 15.83 -17.72 4.86
C PRO A 128 15.53 -17.05 6.21
N PRO A 129 15.43 -15.71 6.24
CA PRO A 129 15.35 -14.95 7.48
C PRO A 129 14.14 -15.33 8.32
N GLY A 130 14.34 -15.63 9.60
CA GLY A 130 13.27 -16.02 10.53
C GLY A 130 12.79 -17.46 10.35
N ALA A 131 13.57 -18.30 9.67
CA ALA A 131 13.32 -19.73 9.53
C ALA A 131 14.31 -20.59 10.32
N GLU A 132 15.31 -20.00 10.97
CA GLU A 132 16.38 -20.69 11.70
C GLU A 132 15.82 -21.57 12.82
N ASP A 133 14.97 -21.02 13.70
CA ASP A 133 14.39 -21.73 14.83
C ASP A 133 13.40 -22.82 14.38
N TYR A 134 12.72 -22.60 13.25
CA TYR A 134 11.78 -23.56 12.66
C TYR A 134 12.50 -24.71 11.94
N ALA A 135 13.66 -24.46 11.34
CA ALA A 135 14.38 -25.46 10.57
C ALA A 135 14.99 -26.56 11.45
N ALA A 136 15.47 -26.22 12.64
CA ALA A 136 16.03 -27.17 13.60
C ALA A 136 14.97 -28.10 14.21
N GLY A 137 13.71 -27.66 14.26
CA GLY A 137 12.56 -28.44 14.75
C GLY A 137 11.78 -29.20 13.67
N THR A 138 12.18 -29.13 12.40
CA THR A 138 11.46 -29.74 11.26
C THR A 138 12.36 -30.71 10.50
N GLU A 139 11.77 -31.65 9.74
CA GLU A 139 12.54 -32.57 8.88
C GLU A 139 13.02 -31.92 7.57
N LEU A 140 13.25 -30.59 7.55
CA LEU A 140 13.68 -29.89 6.33
C LEU A 140 15.00 -30.48 5.85
N ASN A 141 15.12 -30.78 4.56
CA ASN A 141 16.30 -31.46 4.00
C ASN A 141 16.97 -30.68 2.86
N SER A 142 16.29 -29.65 2.35
CA SER A 142 16.80 -28.78 1.28
C SER A 142 16.04 -27.46 1.23
N VAL A 143 16.73 -26.41 0.78
CA VAL A 143 16.16 -25.09 0.51
C VAL A 143 16.79 -24.49 -0.74
N ALA A 144 15.95 -23.91 -1.60
CA ALA A 144 16.34 -23.10 -2.74
C ALA A 144 15.89 -21.66 -2.49
N MET A 145 16.74 -20.70 -2.85
CA MET A 145 16.43 -19.28 -2.85
C MET A 145 16.64 -18.72 -4.25
N VAL A 146 15.59 -18.19 -4.86
CA VAL A 146 15.58 -17.72 -6.25
C VAL A 146 15.23 -16.23 -6.26
N PRO A 147 16.07 -15.37 -6.88
CA PRO A 147 15.79 -13.94 -6.95
C PRO A 147 14.72 -13.64 -8.01
N VAL A 148 13.84 -12.71 -7.69
CA VAL A 148 12.92 -12.07 -8.64
C VAL A 148 13.49 -10.71 -8.98
N ILE A 149 13.90 -10.55 -10.24
CA ILE A 149 14.53 -9.33 -10.74
C ILE A 149 13.46 -8.48 -11.42
N VAL A 150 13.37 -7.21 -11.05
CA VAL A 150 12.50 -6.19 -11.67
C VAL A 150 13.36 -4.99 -11.97
N ASP A 151 13.34 -4.48 -13.20
CA ASP A 151 14.10 -3.29 -13.60
C ASP A 151 15.60 -3.37 -13.28
N GLY A 152 16.17 -4.57 -13.37
CA GLY A 152 17.58 -4.84 -13.09
C GLY A 152 17.94 -4.94 -11.61
N ALA A 153 17.00 -4.71 -10.69
CA ALA A 153 17.19 -4.88 -9.25
C ALA A 153 16.49 -6.16 -8.74
N VAL A 154 17.03 -6.79 -7.69
CA VAL A 154 16.34 -7.90 -7.02
C VAL A 154 15.22 -7.29 -6.16
N ALA A 155 13.98 -7.44 -6.59
CA ALA A 155 12.82 -6.89 -5.90
C ALA A 155 12.28 -7.85 -4.83
N ALA A 156 12.43 -9.15 -5.05
CA ALA A 156 12.01 -10.17 -4.09
C ALA A 156 12.93 -11.40 -4.14
N VAL A 157 12.87 -12.23 -3.10
CA VAL A 157 13.48 -13.57 -3.06
C VAL A 157 12.40 -14.58 -2.75
N VAL A 158 12.32 -15.65 -3.55
CA VAL A 158 11.45 -16.80 -3.30
C VAL A 158 12.29 -17.89 -2.63
N ALA A 159 11.94 -18.27 -1.41
CA ALA A 159 12.56 -19.37 -0.70
C ALA A 159 11.62 -20.58 -0.68
N ALA A 160 12.07 -21.69 -1.24
CA ALA A 160 11.30 -22.93 -1.35
C ALA A 160 12.06 -24.07 -0.67
N GLY A 161 11.38 -24.93 0.08
CA GLY A 161 12.01 -26.03 0.81
C GLY A 161 11.21 -27.33 0.76
N ARG A 162 11.89 -28.47 0.96
CA ARG A 162 11.28 -29.81 1.04
C ARG A 162 11.56 -30.48 2.39
N TYR A 163 10.57 -31.21 2.88
CA TYR A 163 10.65 -31.95 4.15
C TYR A 163 10.81 -33.46 3.94
N GLY A 164 11.37 -34.11 4.97
CA GLY A 164 11.21 -35.54 5.21
C GLY A 164 11.74 -36.42 4.09
N ASP A 165 10.94 -37.40 3.68
CA ASP A 165 11.31 -38.45 2.70
C ASP A 165 11.12 -38.03 1.25
N ARG A 166 10.62 -36.81 0.98
CA ARG A 166 10.57 -36.28 -0.38
C ARG A 166 12.00 -36.07 -0.88
N GLU A 167 12.22 -36.41 -2.15
CA GLU A 167 13.50 -36.17 -2.81
C GLU A 167 13.91 -34.71 -2.64
N ARG A 168 15.16 -34.50 -2.21
CA ARG A 168 15.74 -33.17 -2.00
C ARG A 168 15.63 -32.33 -3.26
N LEU A 169 15.49 -31.02 -3.11
CA LEU A 169 15.57 -30.11 -4.24
C LEU A 169 16.89 -30.32 -4.99
N ASN A 170 16.81 -30.38 -6.31
CA ASN A 170 17.94 -30.53 -7.21
C ASN A 170 18.05 -29.28 -8.14
N PRO A 171 19.12 -29.16 -8.95
CA PRO A 171 19.27 -28.02 -9.86
C PRO A 171 18.14 -27.86 -10.88
N ASP A 172 17.52 -28.95 -11.34
CA ASP A 172 16.41 -28.89 -12.30
C ASP A 172 15.14 -28.32 -11.64
N ASP A 173 14.91 -28.62 -10.36
CA ASP A 173 13.83 -28.01 -9.58
C ASP A 173 14.02 -26.49 -9.46
N VAL A 174 15.27 -26.04 -9.28
CA VAL A 174 15.62 -24.62 -9.17
C VAL A 174 15.46 -23.91 -10.52
N ASP A 175 15.87 -24.55 -11.62
CA ASP A 175 15.67 -24.03 -12.97
C ASP A 175 14.18 -23.91 -13.30
N LEU A 176 13.38 -24.94 -12.99
CA LEU A 176 11.94 -24.91 -13.19
C LEU A 176 11.26 -23.81 -12.35
N LEU A 177 11.64 -23.66 -11.08
CA LEU A 177 11.16 -22.56 -10.23
C LEU A 177 11.52 -21.20 -10.84
N GLY A 178 12.75 -21.04 -11.34
CA GLY A 178 13.18 -19.83 -12.05
C GLY A 178 12.33 -19.55 -13.29
N ARG A 179 12.02 -20.57 -14.10
CA ARG A 179 11.15 -20.44 -15.29
C ARG A 179 9.71 -20.09 -14.92
N MET A 180 9.16 -20.67 -13.87
CA MET A 180 7.82 -20.31 -13.36
C MET A 180 7.76 -18.83 -12.96
N LEU A 181 8.77 -18.34 -12.23
CA LEU A 181 8.88 -16.93 -11.85
C LEU A 181 9.09 -16.03 -13.07
N ALA A 182 9.83 -16.48 -14.08
CA ALA A 182 10.02 -15.77 -15.33
C ALA A 182 8.72 -15.68 -16.15
N HIS A 183 7.88 -16.72 -16.15
CA HIS A 183 6.57 -16.68 -16.81
C HIS A 183 5.59 -15.73 -16.12
N ALA A 184 5.58 -15.72 -14.79
CA ALA A 184 4.77 -14.76 -14.02
C ALA A 184 5.40 -13.37 -13.90
N HIS A 185 6.58 -13.15 -14.50
CA HIS A 185 7.38 -11.94 -14.30
C HIS A 185 6.63 -10.67 -14.66
N VAL A 186 5.85 -10.65 -15.74
CA VAL A 186 5.11 -9.44 -16.17
C VAL A 186 4.08 -9.05 -15.10
N HIS A 187 3.25 -10.00 -14.66
CA HIS A 187 2.22 -9.77 -13.66
C HIS A 187 2.83 -9.40 -12.29
N LEU A 188 3.86 -10.15 -11.88
CA LEU A 188 4.57 -9.92 -10.63
C LEU A 188 5.28 -8.55 -10.61
N SER A 189 5.94 -8.17 -11.71
CA SER A 189 6.59 -6.86 -11.85
C SER A 189 5.61 -5.71 -11.84
N ASN A 190 4.48 -5.84 -12.56
CA ASN A 190 3.43 -4.82 -12.57
C ASN A 190 2.81 -4.63 -11.18
N ALA A 191 2.48 -5.72 -10.50
CA ALA A 191 1.92 -5.67 -9.16
C ALA A 191 2.90 -5.05 -8.13
N MET A 192 4.19 -5.41 -8.19
CA MET A 192 5.21 -4.80 -7.33
C MET A 192 5.42 -3.32 -7.62
N ARG A 193 5.47 -2.91 -8.89
CA ARG A 193 5.57 -1.49 -9.27
C ARG A 193 4.37 -0.69 -8.77
N PHE A 194 3.16 -1.22 -8.96
CA PHE A 194 1.93 -0.58 -8.49
C PHE A 194 1.96 -0.38 -6.97
N GLN A 195 2.24 -1.44 -6.20
CA GLN A 195 2.36 -1.36 -4.75
C GLN A 195 3.44 -0.38 -4.28
N ARG A 196 4.56 -0.31 -5.01
CA ARG A 196 5.63 0.64 -4.72
C ARG A 196 5.18 2.09 -4.91
N THR A 197 4.61 2.42 -6.07
CA THR A 197 4.06 3.76 -6.36
C THR A 197 3.07 4.18 -5.28
N GLN A 198 2.22 3.24 -4.90
CA GLN A 198 1.18 3.45 -3.91
C GLN A 198 1.74 3.67 -2.48
N ARG A 199 2.77 2.92 -2.06
CA ARG A 199 3.49 3.20 -0.80
C ARG A 199 4.11 4.59 -0.78
N VAL A 200 4.73 5.02 -1.87
CA VAL A 200 5.32 6.37 -1.98
C VAL A 200 4.24 7.43 -1.84
N ALA A 201 3.10 7.27 -2.52
CA ALA A 201 1.99 8.20 -2.42
C ALA A 201 1.42 8.28 -0.99
N LEU A 202 1.21 7.14 -0.32
CA LEU A 202 0.78 7.09 1.08
C LEU A 202 1.79 7.76 2.03
N ALA A 203 3.09 7.55 1.80
CA ALA A 203 4.13 8.21 2.58
C ALA A 203 4.08 9.74 2.39
N LEU A 204 3.99 10.21 1.14
CA LEU A 204 3.84 11.64 0.83
C LEU A 204 2.59 12.23 1.47
N GLN A 205 1.45 11.54 1.38
CA GLN A 205 0.21 11.95 2.03
C GLN A 205 0.39 12.09 3.55
N LYS A 206 1.03 11.11 4.20
CA LYS A 206 1.33 11.18 5.64
C LYS A 206 2.21 12.40 5.98
N TYR A 207 3.16 12.76 5.13
CA TYR A 207 3.98 13.97 5.33
C TYR A 207 3.19 15.27 5.15
N LEU A 208 2.16 15.26 4.30
CA LEU A 208 1.28 16.41 4.12
C LEU A 208 0.36 16.61 5.35
N LEU A 209 -0.10 15.54 5.98
CA LEU A 209 -0.97 15.59 7.17
C LEU A 209 -0.17 15.79 8.47
N ARG A 210 0.42 16.98 8.64
CA ARG A 210 1.20 17.36 9.84
C ARG A 210 0.35 17.49 11.09
N ASP A 211 0.98 17.24 12.24
CA ASP A 211 0.38 17.47 13.55
C ASP A 211 -0.08 18.93 13.72
N PRO A 212 -1.26 19.17 14.32
CA PRO A 212 -1.72 20.51 14.65
C PRO A 212 -0.72 21.28 15.56
N PRO A 213 -0.63 22.60 15.43
CA PRO A 213 0.18 23.42 16.31
C PRO A 213 -0.35 23.38 17.76
N ARG A 214 0.54 23.58 18.74
CA ARG A 214 0.14 23.84 20.12
C ARG A 214 -0.27 25.29 20.26
N VAL A 215 -1.53 25.54 20.58
CA VAL A 215 -2.09 26.89 20.79
C VAL A 215 -2.53 27.01 22.25
N PRO A 216 -2.03 27.99 23.03
CA PRO A 216 -2.44 28.18 24.41
C PRO A 216 -3.97 28.32 24.53
N GLY A 217 -4.58 27.53 25.42
CA GLY A 217 -6.04 27.56 25.62
C GLY A 217 -6.85 26.76 24.60
N LEU A 218 -6.22 26.08 23.63
CA LEU A 218 -6.88 25.13 22.73
C LEU A 218 -6.20 23.76 22.78
N GLU A 219 -7.02 22.71 22.82
CA GLU A 219 -6.58 21.33 22.57
C GLU A 219 -7.03 20.94 21.17
N ILE A 220 -6.05 20.77 20.26
CA ILE A 220 -6.31 20.41 18.86
C ILE A 220 -5.70 19.03 18.60
N ALA A 221 -6.54 18.08 18.22
CA ALA A 221 -6.14 16.74 17.85
C ALA A 221 -6.66 16.39 16.46
N ALA A 222 -5.84 15.73 15.67
CA ALA A 222 -6.22 15.22 14.36
C ALA A 222 -5.99 13.71 14.31
N ARG A 223 -6.93 12.99 13.69
CA ARG A 223 -6.81 11.55 13.47
C ARG A 223 -7.25 11.22 12.06
N TYR A 224 -6.29 10.81 11.25
CA TYR A 224 -6.53 10.30 9.92
C TYR A 224 -6.72 8.78 9.97
N ARG A 225 -7.78 8.25 9.35
CA ARG A 225 -8.02 6.81 9.21
C ARG A 225 -8.36 6.50 7.75
N ALA A 226 -7.38 6.01 7.00
CA ALA A 226 -7.62 5.46 5.67
C ALA A 226 -8.49 4.18 5.77
N SER A 227 -9.27 3.90 4.73
CA SER A 227 -9.98 2.63 4.59
C SER A 227 -8.97 1.46 4.58
N ALA A 228 -9.26 0.40 5.33
CA ALA A 228 -8.31 -0.69 5.56
C ALA A 228 -8.27 -1.74 4.44
N THR A 229 -9.10 -1.61 3.41
CA THR A 229 -9.44 -2.73 2.50
C THR A 229 -8.73 -2.68 1.16
N SER A 230 -8.07 -1.58 0.84
CA SER A 230 -7.39 -1.46 -0.44
C SER A 230 -6.28 -0.45 -0.32
N ALA A 231 -5.36 -0.63 -1.24
CA ALA A 231 -4.25 0.20 -1.59
C ALA A 231 -4.58 1.67 -1.95
N GLU A 232 -5.66 2.25 -1.43
CA GLU A 232 -6.20 3.51 -1.91
C GLU A 232 -5.51 4.71 -1.26
N ILE A 233 -5.24 5.73 -2.07
CA ILE A 233 -4.72 7.00 -1.61
C ILE A 233 -5.95 7.89 -1.44
N ALA A 234 -6.31 8.20 -0.20
CA ALA A 234 -7.57 8.92 0.05
C ALA A 234 -7.45 10.41 -0.32
N GLY A 235 -8.53 10.98 -0.87
CA GLY A 235 -8.63 12.40 -1.21
C GLY A 235 -8.76 13.31 0.01
N ASP A 236 -9.14 12.75 1.16
CA ASP A 236 -9.31 13.47 2.42
C ASP A 236 -8.03 14.14 2.91
N TRP A 237 -8.15 15.39 3.37
CA TRP A 237 -7.09 16.10 4.07
C TRP A 237 -7.60 16.88 5.27
N TYR A 238 -6.67 17.20 6.15
CA TYR A 238 -6.84 18.27 7.12
C TYR A 238 -5.60 19.16 7.13
N ASP A 239 -5.78 20.38 7.60
CA ASP A 239 -4.68 21.31 7.81
C ASP A 239 -4.96 22.22 9.00
N CYS A 240 -3.93 22.54 9.78
CA CYS A 240 -4.05 23.47 10.89
C CYS A 240 -2.78 24.30 11.05
N PHE A 241 -2.93 25.60 11.28
CA PHE A 241 -1.80 26.51 11.41
C PHE A 241 -2.20 27.83 12.07
N VAL A 242 -1.22 28.48 12.72
CA VAL A 242 -1.37 29.81 13.31
C VAL A 242 -0.94 30.87 12.31
N ARG A 243 -1.76 31.88 12.11
CA ARG A 243 -1.51 33.03 11.24
C ARG A 243 -0.65 34.10 11.94
N PRO A 244 -0.07 35.06 11.20
CA PRO A 244 0.72 36.14 11.80
C PRO A 244 -0.03 36.99 12.84
N ASP A 245 -1.36 37.02 12.76
CA ASP A 245 -2.25 37.75 13.70
C ASP A 245 -2.64 36.94 14.95
N GLY A 246 -2.12 35.71 15.08
CA GLY A 246 -2.43 34.82 16.21
C GLY A 246 -3.73 34.02 16.05
N SER A 247 -4.54 34.28 15.01
CA SER A 247 -5.70 33.44 14.70
C SER A 247 -5.25 32.05 14.21
N THR A 248 -6.03 31.03 14.55
CA THR A 248 -5.74 29.64 14.19
C THR A 248 -6.67 29.20 13.06
N VAL A 249 -6.11 28.77 11.94
CA VAL A 249 -6.88 28.22 10.81
C VAL A 249 -7.00 26.72 10.94
N LEU A 250 -8.19 26.22 10.60
CA LEU A 250 -8.51 24.80 10.50
C LEU A 250 -9.15 24.55 9.15
N THR A 251 -8.69 23.48 8.50
CA THR A 251 -9.25 23.02 7.24
C THR A 251 -9.47 21.53 7.30
N ILE A 252 -10.61 21.08 6.79
CA ILE A 252 -10.86 19.68 6.45
C ILE A 252 -11.44 19.67 5.06
N GLY A 253 -10.99 18.78 4.20
CA GLY A 253 -11.65 18.58 2.91
C GLY A 253 -11.48 17.18 2.38
N ASP A 254 -12.19 16.90 1.31
CA ASP A 254 -12.23 15.62 0.61
C ASP A 254 -12.29 15.87 -0.90
N VAL A 255 -11.38 15.25 -1.65
CA VAL A 255 -11.33 15.28 -3.11
C VAL A 255 -12.01 14.02 -3.64
N ALA A 256 -12.93 14.18 -4.59
CA ALA A 256 -13.57 13.06 -5.24
C ALA A 256 -12.55 12.17 -5.95
N GLY A 257 -12.55 10.88 -5.59
CA GLY A 257 -11.60 9.89 -6.08
C GLY A 257 -10.74 9.30 -4.96
N HIS A 258 -9.95 8.29 -5.29
CA HIS A 258 -9.17 7.53 -4.30
C HIS A 258 -7.84 7.01 -4.89
N ASP A 259 -7.30 7.76 -5.85
CA ASP A 259 -6.11 7.41 -6.61
C ASP A 259 -5.00 8.47 -6.50
N LEU A 260 -3.92 8.27 -7.27
CA LEU A 260 -2.80 9.21 -7.28
C LEU A 260 -3.21 10.61 -7.76
N ALA A 261 -4.15 10.71 -8.70
CA ALA A 261 -4.62 12.00 -9.19
C ALA A 261 -5.37 12.77 -8.09
N ALA A 262 -6.25 12.08 -7.33
CA ALA A 262 -6.92 12.65 -6.16
C ALA A 262 -5.91 13.14 -5.10
N ALA A 263 -4.83 12.40 -4.86
CA ALA A 263 -3.78 12.78 -3.93
C ALA A 263 -3.00 14.04 -4.36
N VAL A 264 -2.71 14.16 -5.66
CA VAL A 264 -2.05 15.34 -6.25
C VAL A 264 -2.96 16.56 -6.14
N MET A 265 -4.24 16.42 -6.51
CA MET A 265 -5.23 17.50 -6.40
C MET A 265 -5.41 17.94 -4.94
N MET A 266 -5.52 17.00 -4.00
CA MET A 266 -5.57 17.29 -2.57
C MET A 266 -4.37 18.14 -2.12
N SER A 267 -3.15 17.78 -2.55
CA SER A 267 -1.93 18.52 -2.20
C SER A 267 -1.96 19.94 -2.77
N GLN A 268 -2.42 20.11 -4.01
CA GLN A 268 -2.57 21.42 -4.65
C GLN A 268 -3.58 22.29 -3.91
N LEU A 269 -4.80 21.78 -3.67
CA LEU A 269 -5.87 22.50 -2.97
C LEU A 269 -5.46 22.90 -1.56
N ARG A 270 -4.88 21.97 -0.80
CA ARG A 270 -4.40 22.24 0.55
C ARG A 270 -3.35 23.35 0.57
N ASN A 271 -2.33 23.28 -0.29
CA ASN A 271 -1.25 24.26 -0.32
C ASN A 271 -1.74 25.63 -0.81
N MET A 272 -2.64 25.65 -1.81
CA MET A 272 -3.27 26.87 -2.29
C MET A 272 -4.10 27.53 -1.20
N LEU A 273 -4.96 26.77 -0.52
CA LEU A 273 -5.82 27.27 0.54
C LEU A 273 -5.00 27.81 1.73
N ARG A 274 -3.95 27.09 2.13
CA ARG A 274 -2.99 27.57 3.13
C ARG A 274 -2.34 28.88 2.70
N GLY A 275 -1.92 29.00 1.44
CA GLY A 275 -1.34 30.21 0.88
C GLY A 275 -2.32 31.39 0.90
N LEU A 276 -3.55 31.19 0.43
CA LEU A 276 -4.59 32.21 0.40
C LEU A 276 -4.97 32.70 1.82
N ALA A 277 -5.08 31.79 2.78
CA ALA A 277 -5.37 32.12 4.17
C ALA A 277 -4.20 32.83 4.89
N MET A 278 -2.96 32.59 4.46
CA MET A 278 -1.76 33.28 4.95
C MET A 278 -1.58 34.67 4.35
N ASP A 279 -1.98 34.86 3.08
CA ASP A 279 -1.80 36.10 2.32
C ASP A 279 -2.63 37.26 2.89
N ARG A 280 -3.92 37.01 3.20
CA ARG A 280 -4.86 38.10 3.59
C ARG A 280 -5.80 37.72 4.71
N GLN A 281 -6.14 38.71 5.54
CA GLN A 281 -7.21 38.65 6.52
C GLN A 281 -8.56 38.89 5.84
N GLU A 282 -9.21 37.80 5.46
CA GLU A 282 -10.52 37.81 4.82
C GLU A 282 -11.41 36.74 5.48
N PRO A 283 -12.75 36.88 5.44
CA PRO A 283 -13.67 35.85 5.91
C PRO A 283 -13.45 34.50 5.20
N PRO A 284 -13.66 33.35 5.86
CA PRO A 284 -13.42 32.03 5.28
C PRO A 284 -14.11 31.80 3.93
N GLY A 285 -15.33 32.34 3.76
CA GLY A 285 -16.07 32.21 2.50
C GLY A 285 -15.42 32.93 1.32
N ASP A 286 -14.74 34.05 1.55
CA ASP A 286 -14.03 34.78 0.49
C ASP A 286 -12.74 34.06 0.08
N ILE A 287 -12.05 33.44 1.03
CA ILE A 287 -10.89 32.59 0.79
C ILE A 287 -11.29 31.37 -0.06
N LEU A 288 -12.38 30.68 0.30
CA LEU A 288 -12.90 29.55 -0.48
C LEU A 288 -13.30 29.96 -1.90
N ARG A 289 -13.91 31.14 -2.08
CA ARG A 289 -14.25 31.64 -3.43
C ARG A 289 -13.02 31.92 -4.28
N ARG A 290 -11.96 32.46 -3.69
CA ARG A 290 -10.67 32.66 -4.39
C ARG A 290 -10.03 31.34 -4.78
N MET A 291 -10.12 30.32 -3.92
CA MET A 291 -9.64 28.97 -4.21
C MET A 291 -10.44 28.34 -5.37
N ASP A 292 -11.76 28.48 -5.36
CA ASP A 292 -12.64 27.97 -6.43
C ASP A 292 -12.27 28.56 -7.80
N VAL A 293 -12.19 29.89 -7.90
CA VAL A 293 -11.76 30.59 -9.12
C VAL A 293 -10.35 30.15 -9.57
N ALA A 294 -9.42 30.02 -8.63
CA ALA A 294 -8.06 29.58 -8.94
C ALA A 294 -8.02 28.13 -9.43
N THR A 295 -8.87 27.26 -8.89
CA THR A 295 -8.97 25.85 -9.31
C THR A 295 -9.55 25.73 -10.71
N GLU A 296 -10.62 26.48 -11.03
CA GLU A 296 -11.22 26.54 -12.37
C GLU A 296 -10.21 26.98 -13.45
N LEU A 297 -9.24 27.82 -13.10
CA LEU A 297 -8.23 28.34 -14.03
C LEU A 297 -7.01 27.44 -14.22
N LEU A 298 -6.69 26.57 -13.25
CA LEU A 298 -5.43 25.83 -13.21
C LEU A 298 -5.55 24.37 -13.69
N ASP A 299 -6.69 23.71 -13.46
CA ASP A 299 -7.09 22.45 -14.12
C ASP A 299 -8.50 22.08 -13.62
N GLY A 300 -9.48 22.07 -14.51
CA GLY A 300 -10.92 21.94 -14.18
C GLY A 300 -11.42 20.50 -13.96
N GLU A 301 -10.54 19.52 -13.87
CA GLU A 301 -10.93 18.12 -13.69
C GLU A 301 -10.77 17.68 -12.23
N GLY A 302 -11.86 17.77 -11.48
CA GLY A 302 -11.98 17.21 -10.13
C GLY A 302 -12.87 18.07 -9.25
N THR A 303 -13.51 17.44 -8.28
CA THR A 303 -14.42 18.10 -7.34
C THR A 303 -13.93 17.87 -5.92
N ALA A 304 -14.06 18.88 -5.07
CA ALA A 304 -13.68 18.77 -3.68
C ALA A 304 -14.75 19.38 -2.77
N THR A 305 -14.89 18.80 -1.59
CA THR A 305 -15.62 19.40 -0.47
C THR A 305 -14.61 19.92 0.54
N CYS A 306 -14.87 21.07 1.15
CA CYS A 306 -13.94 21.71 2.06
C CYS A 306 -14.69 22.52 3.13
N ILE A 307 -14.24 22.41 4.37
CA ILE A 307 -14.58 23.30 5.47
C ILE A 307 -13.33 24.10 5.79
N LEU A 308 -13.44 25.42 5.75
CA LEU A 308 -12.41 26.33 6.24
C LEU A 308 -12.95 27.06 7.45
N ALA A 309 -12.19 27.07 8.53
CA ALA A 309 -12.51 27.82 9.72
C ALA A 309 -11.31 28.62 10.23
N HIS A 310 -11.59 29.74 10.87
CA HIS A 310 -10.64 30.47 11.68
C HIS A 310 -11.14 30.59 13.12
N LEU A 311 -10.25 30.36 14.06
CA LEU A 311 -10.43 30.51 15.50
C LEU A 311 -9.64 31.72 15.96
N GLU A 312 -10.34 32.68 16.55
CA GLU A 312 -9.74 33.86 17.18
C GLU A 312 -9.79 33.67 18.69
N GLY A 313 -8.60 33.69 19.30
CA GLY A 313 -8.39 33.60 20.75
C GLY A 313 -8.32 34.97 21.41
N PRO A 314 -8.42 35.06 22.74
CA PRO A 314 -9.05 36.23 23.30
C PRO A 314 -8.06 37.31 23.70
N ASP A 315 -8.34 38.53 23.24
CA ASP A 315 -8.20 39.72 24.10
C ASP A 315 -9.33 39.78 25.17
N SER A 316 -10.39 38.94 25.05
CA SER A 316 -11.70 39.09 25.72
C SER A 316 -12.20 37.90 26.59
N GLY A 317 -11.41 36.84 26.77
CA GLY A 317 -11.77 35.58 27.45
C GLY A 317 -12.61 34.57 26.65
N VAL A 318 -13.03 34.89 25.41
CA VAL A 318 -13.92 34.07 24.57
C VAL A 318 -13.27 33.76 23.23
N TRP A 319 -13.36 32.49 22.79
CA TRP A 319 -12.96 32.08 21.45
C TRP A 319 -14.09 32.33 20.45
N SER A 320 -13.75 32.90 19.28
CA SER A 320 -14.68 33.07 18.17
C SER A 320 -14.31 32.14 17.02
N LEU A 321 -15.29 31.39 16.51
CA LEU A 321 -15.14 30.51 15.35
C LEU A 321 -15.91 31.10 14.17
N HIS A 322 -15.21 31.40 13.10
CA HIS A 322 -15.82 31.73 11.82
C HIS A 322 -15.48 30.61 10.85
N TYR A 323 -16.46 30.15 10.09
CA TYR A 323 -16.22 29.08 9.13
C TYR A 323 -17.08 29.24 7.89
N SER A 324 -16.63 28.59 6.83
CA SER A 324 -17.39 28.43 5.61
C SER A 324 -17.21 27.02 5.08
N VAL A 325 -18.24 26.54 4.40
CA VAL A 325 -18.30 25.19 3.83
C VAL A 325 -18.51 25.34 2.34
N ALA A 326 -17.71 24.59 1.59
CA ALA A 326 -17.77 24.37 0.17
C ALA A 326 -18.16 22.90 -0.06
N ALA A 327 -19.34 22.61 -0.61
CA ALA A 327 -19.78 21.24 -0.87
C ALA A 327 -20.65 21.16 -2.12
N GLN A 328 -20.56 20.03 -2.84
CA GLN A 328 -21.43 19.74 -3.98
C GLN A 328 -22.65 18.94 -3.49
N GLY A 329 -23.82 19.58 -3.43
CA GLY A 329 -25.11 18.90 -3.27
C GLY A 329 -25.53 18.40 -1.87
N ALA A 330 -24.90 18.82 -0.75
CA ALA A 330 -25.32 18.41 0.59
C ALA A 330 -25.72 19.57 1.52
N LYS A 331 -26.86 19.38 2.20
CA LYS A 331 -27.32 20.13 3.37
C LYS A 331 -26.43 19.84 4.56
N VAL A 332 -26.10 20.87 5.35
CA VAL A 332 -25.44 20.72 6.64
C VAL A 332 -26.48 20.25 7.67
N ASP A 333 -26.62 18.94 7.87
CA ASP A 333 -27.30 18.41 9.06
C ASP A 333 -26.27 18.18 10.17
N GLY A 334 -26.40 18.98 11.24
CA GLY A 334 -26.03 18.61 12.60
C GLY A 334 -24.54 18.38 12.91
N LEU A 335 -23.77 19.46 13.05
CA LEU A 335 -22.52 19.43 13.82
C LEU A 335 -22.86 19.45 15.33
N TYR A 336 -23.37 18.33 15.86
CA TYR A 336 -23.53 18.12 17.31
C TYR A 336 -23.53 16.62 17.67
N ALA A 337 -22.49 16.18 18.40
CA ALA A 337 -22.61 15.08 19.35
C ALA A 337 -21.51 15.18 20.42
N GLY A 338 -21.89 15.68 21.61
CA GLY A 338 -21.10 15.51 22.83
C GLY A 338 -20.83 16.80 23.63
N ARG A 339 -21.83 17.25 24.41
CA ARG A 339 -21.78 18.25 25.50
C ARG A 339 -21.15 19.63 25.17
N PRO A 340 -21.94 20.72 25.16
CA PRO A 340 -21.41 22.06 24.98
C PRO A 340 -20.79 22.55 26.29
N ALA A 341 -19.49 22.78 26.27
CA ALA A 341 -18.87 23.83 27.05
C ALA A 341 -17.85 24.53 26.16
N ILE A 342 -18.35 25.23 25.14
CA ILE A 342 -17.69 26.48 24.73
C ILE A 342 -18.36 27.52 25.63
N PRO A 343 -17.79 27.89 26.79
CA PRO A 343 -18.37 28.91 27.62
C PRO A 343 -18.21 30.19 26.83
N THR A 344 -19.33 30.66 26.27
CA THR A 344 -19.49 31.86 25.45
C THR A 344 -18.73 31.84 24.12
N GLY A 345 -19.46 31.88 23.00
CA GLY A 345 -18.92 32.02 21.64
C GLY A 345 -20.08 32.14 20.66
N ARG A 346 -20.10 33.19 19.84
CA ARG A 346 -21.14 33.43 18.84
C ARG A 346 -20.77 32.67 17.56
N LEU A 347 -21.60 31.72 17.16
CA LEU A 347 -21.47 31.01 15.89
C LEU A 347 -22.09 31.87 14.77
N ILE A 348 -21.30 32.28 13.78
CA ILE A 348 -21.79 32.91 12.54
C ILE A 348 -21.55 31.93 11.40
N LEU A 349 -22.62 31.65 10.66
CA LEU A 349 -22.74 30.63 9.64
C LEU A 349 -22.85 31.30 8.27
N ASP A 350 -21.81 31.22 7.45
CA ASP A 350 -21.85 31.63 6.04
C ASP A 350 -21.55 30.43 5.13
N ALA A 351 -22.58 29.90 4.49
CA ALA A 351 -22.46 28.83 3.50
C ALA A 351 -22.14 29.43 2.12
N VAL A 352 -21.07 28.95 1.48
CA VAL A 352 -20.71 29.35 0.11
C VAL A 352 -20.90 28.13 -0.79
N SER A 353 -21.82 28.24 -1.75
CA SER A 353 -21.97 27.22 -2.79
C SER A 353 -20.76 27.31 -3.72
N LEU A 354 -19.97 26.24 -3.82
CA LEU A 354 -19.09 26.05 -4.98
C LEU A 354 -19.90 25.36 -6.06
N GLY A 355 -19.92 25.92 -7.27
CA GLY A 355 -20.70 25.36 -8.35
C GLY A 355 -20.46 26.05 -9.70
N VAL A 356 -20.02 25.25 -10.67
CA VAL A 356 -20.09 25.54 -12.10
C VAL A 356 -21.56 25.66 -12.53
N PRO A 357 -21.94 26.59 -13.44
CA PRO A 357 -23.32 26.87 -13.77
C PRO A 357 -23.96 25.71 -14.55
N THR A 358 -24.98 25.07 -13.96
CA THR A 358 -25.93 24.27 -14.74
C THR A 358 -27.10 25.16 -15.16
N ALA A 359 -27.25 25.32 -16.47
CA ALA A 359 -28.28 26.14 -17.10
C ALA A 359 -29.70 25.64 -16.75
N ALA A 360 -30.43 26.39 -15.93
CA ALA A 360 -31.89 26.48 -15.96
C ALA A 360 -32.34 27.70 -15.15
N GLY A 361 -33.23 28.52 -15.74
CA GLY A 361 -33.57 29.87 -15.27
C GLY A 361 -34.36 29.98 -13.96
N PRO A 362 -34.69 31.23 -13.56
CA PRO A 362 -35.23 31.55 -12.24
C PRO A 362 -36.74 31.39 -12.23
N ASP A 363 -37.25 30.35 -11.57
CA ASP A 363 -38.57 30.38 -10.93
C ASP A 363 -38.79 29.08 -10.16
N THR A 364 -38.83 29.16 -8.83
CA THR A 364 -39.91 28.61 -7.99
C THR A 364 -39.54 28.72 -6.51
N MET A 365 -39.93 29.85 -5.96
CA MET A 365 -40.22 30.04 -4.55
C MET A 365 -41.33 29.06 -4.12
N LYS A 366 -41.07 28.17 -3.15
CA LYS A 366 -42.12 27.56 -2.31
C LYS A 366 -41.68 27.46 -0.86
N THR A 367 -42.23 28.38 -0.09
CA THR A 367 -42.39 28.36 1.36
C THR A 367 -43.40 27.29 1.78
N THR A 368 -43.01 26.42 2.72
CA THR A 368 -43.87 25.70 3.67
C THR A 368 -42.97 25.41 4.87
N GLY A 369 -43.18 25.91 6.09
CA GLY A 369 -44.42 26.19 6.80
C GLY A 369 -44.79 24.98 7.68
N SER A 370 -44.98 25.23 8.99
CA SER A 370 -45.47 24.34 10.06
C SER A 370 -44.40 23.48 10.76
N ASN A 371 -43.98 23.75 12.01
CA ASN A 371 -44.66 23.78 13.32
C ASN A 371 -44.48 22.48 14.13
N VAL A 372 -43.81 22.64 15.27
CA VAL A 372 -44.21 22.17 16.61
C VAL A 372 -44.37 20.65 16.81
N ARG A 373 -43.38 20.04 17.46
CA ARG A 373 -43.41 19.77 18.91
C ARG A 373 -42.02 19.55 19.47
#